data_AF-A0A371CQJ0-F1
#
_entry.id   AF-A0A371CQJ0-F1
#
_cell.length_a   1.000
_cell.length_b   1.000
_cell.length_c   1.000
_cell.angle_alpha   90.00
_cell.angle_beta   90.00
_cell.angle_gamma   90.00
#
_symmetry.space_group_name_H-M   'P 1'
#
loop_
_entity.id
_entity.type
_entity.pdbx_description
1 polymer ?
#
loop_
_entity_poly.entity_id
_entity_poly.type
_entity_poly.pdbx_seq_one_letter_code
_entity_poly.pdbx_strand_id
1 'polypeptide(L)'
;MFTVGKLDAGMAILLGERAHLIEFPSLLLPPGVSTGSIVNISVQRNMTEEKKRENDFWNLQSEILDAFGTRTPENPKLELRNITQLTSVTLEWPKLELATAKLRSLYLYLDRQRVAAIPSPLTNTSTKVSDLQLDTKYTFQLVLRTTAGVYTVLR
;
A
#
# COMPACT_ATOMS: atom_id res chain seq x y z
N MET A 1 47.97 -5.32 -5.90
CA MET A 1 48.35 -5.12 -7.32
C MET A 1 47.77 -6.27 -8.11
N PHE A 2 47.12 -5.98 -9.24
CA PHE A 2 46.52 -6.99 -10.11
C PHE A 2 47.01 -6.81 -11.53
N THR A 3 47.25 -7.91 -12.24
CA THR A 3 47.62 -7.90 -13.66
C THR A 3 46.39 -8.20 -14.49
N VAL A 4 46.16 -7.43 -15.55
CA VAL A 4 45.06 -7.69 -16.50
C VAL A 4 45.46 -8.85 -17.40
N GLY A 5 44.84 -10.01 -17.19
CA GLY A 5 45.12 -11.22 -17.96
C GLY A 5 44.38 -11.27 -19.29
N LYS A 6 43.08 -10.95 -19.28
CA LYS A 6 42.23 -10.90 -20.48
C LYS A 6 41.30 -9.70 -20.38
N LEU A 7 41.09 -9.02 -21.51
CA LEU A 7 40.16 -7.89 -21.61
C LEU A 7 39.18 -8.16 -22.76
N ASP A 8 37.92 -8.36 -22.42
CA ASP A 8 36.81 -8.44 -23.37
C ASP A 8 35.94 -7.17 -23.28
N ALA A 9 35.05 -6.96 -24.25
CA ALA A 9 34.25 -5.73 -24.38
C ALA A 9 33.27 -5.43 -23.21
N GLY A 10 33.17 -6.31 -22.21
CA GLY A 10 32.35 -6.09 -21.01
C GLY A 10 32.98 -6.55 -19.70
N MET A 11 33.90 -7.52 -19.74
CA MET A 11 34.55 -8.09 -18.56
C MET A 11 36.05 -8.17 -18.76
N ALA A 12 36.78 -8.00 -17.67
CA ALA A 12 38.22 -8.18 -17.60
C ALA A 12 38.55 -9.25 -16.56
N ILE A 13 39.59 -10.03 -16.82
CA ILE A 13 40.13 -11.01 -15.89
C ILE A 13 41.36 -10.38 -15.23
N LEU A 14 41.29 -10.20 -13.91
CA LEU A 14 42.37 -9.69 -13.08
C LEU A 14 43.05 -10.84 -12.34
N LEU A 15 44.38 -10.89 -12.43
CA LEU A 15 45.23 -11.91 -11.81
C LEU A 15 46.00 -11.29 -10.65
N GLY A 16 45.78 -11.77 -9.43
CA GLY A 16 46.51 -11.36 -8.23
C GLY A 16 47.72 -12.26 -7.94
N GLU A 17 48.63 -11.79 -7.09
CA GLU A 17 49.88 -12.47 -6.72
C GLU A 17 49.67 -13.87 -6.08
N ARG A 18 48.52 -14.11 -5.44
CA ARG A 18 48.18 -15.40 -4.80
C ARG A 18 47.29 -16.29 -5.69
N ALA A 19 47.44 -16.19 -7.01
CA ALA A 19 46.61 -16.90 -8.00
C ALA A 19 45.09 -16.63 -7.86
N HIS A 20 44.72 -15.49 -7.27
CA HIS A 20 43.33 -15.05 -7.25
C HIS A 20 42.94 -14.54 -8.63
N LEU A 21 41.95 -15.17 -9.23
CA LEU A 21 41.31 -14.74 -10.46
C LEU A 21 40.03 -13.98 -10.09
N ILE A 22 39.91 -12.74 -10.56
CA ILE A 22 38.73 -11.89 -10.34
C ILE A 22 38.18 -11.47 -11.68
N GLU A 23 36.90 -11.72 -11.89
CA GLU A 23 36.14 -11.14 -13.00
C GLU A 23 35.68 -9.73 -12.60
N PHE A 24 36.13 -8.74 -13.35
CA PHE A 24 35.88 -7.34 -13.05
C PHE A 24 35.28 -6.63 -14.27
N PRO A 25 34.18 -5.86 -14.14
CA PRO A 25 33.60 -5.14 -15.26
C PRO A 25 34.61 -4.21 -15.91
N SER A 26 34.82 -4.33 -17.22
CA SER A 26 35.83 -3.53 -17.94
C SER A 26 35.54 -2.03 -17.92
N LEU A 27 34.25 -1.65 -17.76
CA LEU A 27 33.80 -0.27 -17.59
C LEU A 27 34.38 0.42 -16.34
N LEU A 28 34.64 -0.34 -15.28
CA LEU A 28 35.15 0.20 -14.01
C LEU A 28 36.69 0.31 -14.01
N LEU A 29 37.36 -0.12 -15.08
CA LEU A 29 38.81 0.03 -15.23
C LEU A 29 39.16 1.43 -15.79
N PRO A 30 40.35 1.96 -15.45
CA PRO A 30 40.84 3.19 -16.05
C PRO A 30 40.91 3.12 -17.59
N PRO A 31 40.71 4.24 -18.30
CA PRO A 31 40.88 4.27 -19.74
C PRO A 31 42.34 3.98 -20.13
N GLY A 32 42.55 3.24 -21.23
CA GLY A 32 43.88 2.90 -21.75
C GLY A 32 44.51 1.64 -21.16
N VAL A 33 43.79 0.90 -20.33
CA VAL A 33 44.22 -0.40 -19.81
C VAL A 33 44.13 -1.47 -20.92
N SER A 34 45.19 -2.26 -21.07
CA SER A 34 45.28 -3.37 -22.04
C SER A 34 45.74 -4.67 -21.36
N THR A 35 45.65 -5.81 -22.06
CA THR A 35 46.19 -7.08 -21.57
C THR A 35 47.68 -6.94 -21.19
N GLY A 36 48.04 -7.43 -20.00
CA GLY A 36 49.38 -7.29 -19.41
C GLY A 36 49.58 -6.02 -18.58
N SER A 37 48.62 -5.10 -18.57
CA SER A 37 48.67 -3.90 -17.73
C SER A 37 48.55 -4.25 -16.25
N ILE A 38 49.23 -3.49 -15.40
CA ILE A 38 49.17 -3.65 -13.95
C ILE A 38 48.27 -2.55 -13.37
N VAL A 39 47.23 -2.95 -12.64
CA VAL A 39 46.29 -2.04 -11.98
C VAL A 39 46.38 -2.18 -10.47
N ASN A 40 46.19 -1.07 -9.76
CA ASN A 40 46.09 -1.07 -8.31
C ASN A 40 44.63 -0.83 -7.90
N ILE A 41 44.08 -1.74 -7.10
CA ILE A 41 42.72 -1.66 -6.58
C ILE A 41 42.81 -1.54 -5.07
N SER A 42 42.31 -0.42 -4.56
CA SER A 42 42.17 -0.18 -3.12
C SER A 42 40.70 -0.34 -2.75
N VAL A 43 40.40 -1.26 -1.84
CA VAL A 43 39.04 -1.47 -1.32
C VAL A 43 39.01 -0.96 0.11
N GLN A 44 38.17 0.04 0.35
CA GLN A 44 37.99 0.64 1.67
C GLN A 44 36.51 0.68 2.02
N ARG A 45 36.19 0.35 3.28
CA ARG A 45 34.84 0.44 3.79
C ARG A 45 34.44 1.90 3.96
N ASN A 46 33.35 2.32 3.33
CA ASN A 46 32.83 3.67 3.45
C ASN A 46 31.68 3.72 4.48
N MET A 47 32.05 3.94 5.75
CA MET A 47 31.09 4.03 6.87
C MET A 47 30.10 5.21 6.73
N THR A 48 30.53 6.30 6.07
CA THR A 48 29.70 7.50 5.89
C THR A 48 28.54 7.22 4.94
N GLU A 49 28.81 6.59 3.80
CA GLU A 49 27.76 6.21 2.84
C GLU A 49 26.87 5.08 3.38
N GLU A 50 27.41 4.15 4.17
CA GLU A 50 26.59 3.13 4.86
C GLU A 50 25.56 3.79 5.78
N LYS A 51 26.00 4.72 6.65
CA LYS A 51 25.10 5.43 7.57
C LYS A 51 24.07 6.29 6.84
N LYS A 52 24.46 6.91 5.72
CA LYS A 52 23.55 7.69 4.89
C LYS A 52 22.46 6.80 4.29
N ARG A 53 22.83 5.67 3.68
CA ARG A 53 21.86 4.70 3.13
C ARG A 53 20.94 4.12 4.20
N GLU A 54 21.46 3.85 5.39
CA GLU A 54 20.65 3.38 6.51
C GLU A 54 19.59 4.43 6.91
N ASN A 55 19.99 5.69 7.01
CA ASN A 55 19.07 6.78 7.30
C ASN A 55 18.01 6.94 6.20
N ASP A 56 18.42 6.95 4.93
CA ASP A 56 17.51 7.06 3.78
C ASP A 56 16.50 5.90 3.76
N PHE A 57 16.95 4.69 4.10
CA PHE A 57 16.08 3.52 4.22
C PHE A 57 15.02 3.71 5.31
N TRP A 58 15.41 4.10 6.51
CA TRP A 58 14.47 4.30 7.62
C TRP A 58 13.51 5.47 7.39
N ASN A 59 13.98 6.54 6.76
CA ASN A 59 13.14 7.66 6.35
C ASN A 59 12.06 7.19 5.37
N LEU A 60 12.43 6.42 4.34
CA LEU A 60 11.48 5.86 3.40
C LEU A 60 10.47 4.92 4.08
N GLN A 61 10.91 4.05 4.99
CA GLN A 61 9.99 3.19 5.73
C GLN A 61 8.99 4.00 6.57
N SER A 62 9.46 5.08 7.21
CA SER A 62 8.62 5.98 7.98
C SER A 62 7.60 6.69 7.09
N GLU A 63 8.02 7.19 5.93
CA GLU A 63 7.11 7.82 4.95
C GLU A 63 6.03 6.84 4.45
N ILE A 64 6.38 5.58 4.19
CA ILE A 64 5.43 4.54 3.79
C ILE A 64 4.44 4.26 4.92
N LEU A 65 4.92 4.14 6.16
CA LEU A 65 4.07 3.92 7.32
C LEU A 65 3.11 5.09 7.54
N ASP A 66 3.59 6.32 7.42
CA ASP A 66 2.80 7.53 7.57
C ASP A 66 1.72 7.62 6.49
N ALA A 67 2.07 7.33 5.23
CA ALA A 67 1.15 7.40 4.12
C ALA A 67 0.04 6.33 4.19
N PHE A 68 0.37 5.09 4.57
CA PHE A 68 -0.55 3.95 4.41
C PHE A 68 -1.01 3.29 5.72
N GLY A 69 -0.26 3.44 6.81
CA GLY A 69 -0.49 2.71 8.06
C GLY A 69 -1.09 3.54 9.20
N THR A 70 -1.05 4.88 9.13
CA THR A 70 -1.51 5.73 10.24
C THR A 70 -3.04 5.88 10.30
N ARG A 71 -3.71 5.88 9.14
CA ARG A 71 -5.16 6.13 9.06
C ARG A 71 -5.90 4.88 8.61
N THR A 72 -6.84 4.44 9.44
CA THR A 72 -7.77 3.36 9.10
C THR A 72 -9.14 3.93 8.73
N PRO A 73 -9.95 3.22 7.92
CA PRO A 73 -11.32 3.62 7.62
C PRO A 73 -12.15 3.81 8.90
N GLU A 74 -12.95 4.87 8.93
CA GLU A 74 -13.88 5.09 10.04
C GLU A 74 -15.08 4.13 9.93
N ASN A 75 -15.65 3.76 11.08
CA ASN A 75 -16.90 3.03 11.10
C ASN A 75 -18.00 3.86 10.40
N PRO A 76 -18.84 3.23 9.55
CA PRO A 76 -19.98 3.93 8.97
C PRO A 76 -20.92 4.38 10.09
N LYS A 77 -21.55 5.55 9.93
CA LYS A 77 -22.61 6.03 10.84
C LYS A 77 -23.93 5.89 10.11
N LEU A 78 -24.99 5.52 10.83
CA LEU A 78 -26.33 5.39 10.25
C LEU A 78 -27.28 6.31 11.01
N GLU A 79 -27.96 7.18 10.28
CA GLU A 79 -28.91 8.14 10.80
C GLU A 79 -30.28 7.91 10.17
N LEU A 80 -31.32 8.11 10.99
CA LEU A 80 -32.71 7.98 10.57
C LEU A 80 -33.18 9.38 10.21
N ARG A 81 -33.41 9.62 8.91
CA ARG A 81 -33.81 10.94 8.43
C ARG A 81 -35.30 11.17 8.60
N ASN A 82 -36.10 10.28 8.01
CA ASN A 82 -37.56 10.40 7.97
C ASN A 82 -38.21 9.02 8.07
N ILE A 83 -39.31 8.97 8.82
CA ILE A 83 -40.26 7.87 8.82
C ILE A 83 -41.52 8.41 8.17
N THR A 84 -41.91 7.85 7.02
CA THR A 84 -43.14 8.29 6.36
C THR A 84 -44.29 7.35 6.70
N GLN A 85 -45.50 7.89 6.74
CA GLN A 85 -46.74 7.14 7.05
C GLN A 85 -47.03 5.99 6.07
N LEU A 86 -46.38 6.00 4.90
CA LEU A 86 -46.42 4.94 3.90
C LEU A 86 -45.25 3.97 4.12
N THR A 87 -45.33 3.14 5.16
CA THR A 87 -44.53 1.89 5.34
C THR A 87 -43.05 1.97 4.92
N SER A 88 -42.42 3.13 5.07
CA SER A 88 -41.09 3.37 4.54
C SER A 88 -40.29 4.35 5.38
N VAL A 89 -39.02 4.01 5.50
CA VAL A 89 -38.02 4.73 6.29
C VAL A 89 -36.89 5.14 5.37
N THR A 90 -36.51 6.41 5.46
CA THR A 90 -35.33 6.94 4.78
C THR A 90 -34.17 6.99 5.78
N LEU A 91 -33.12 6.27 5.45
CA LEU A 91 -31.87 6.25 6.19
C LEU A 91 -30.83 7.08 5.45
N GLU A 92 -29.98 7.77 6.20
CA GLU A 92 -28.86 8.51 5.66
C GLU A 92 -27.59 8.26 6.46
N TRP A 93 -26.45 8.52 5.85
CA TRP A 93 -25.14 8.43 6.49
C TRP A 93 -24.24 9.56 6.00
N PRO A 94 -23.30 10.03 6.82
CA PRO A 94 -22.31 11.00 6.36
C PRO A 94 -21.38 10.39 5.30
N LYS A 95 -20.61 11.26 4.63
CA LYS A 95 -19.61 10.82 3.65
C LYS A 95 -18.65 9.80 4.28
N LEU A 96 -18.39 8.71 3.56
CA LEU A 96 -17.54 7.63 4.03
C LEU A 96 -16.07 8.05 4.03
N GLU A 97 -15.44 8.03 5.21
CA GLU A 97 -14.01 8.28 5.38
C GLU A 97 -13.24 6.96 5.28
N LEU A 98 -12.72 6.69 4.08
CA LEU A 98 -12.04 5.43 3.76
C LEU A 98 -10.52 5.46 3.97
N ALA A 99 -9.96 6.61 4.36
CA ALA A 99 -8.52 6.84 4.44
C ALA A 99 -7.82 6.39 3.14
N THR A 100 -6.93 5.40 3.20
CA THR A 100 -6.22 4.80 2.05
C THR A 100 -6.91 3.56 1.49
N ALA A 101 -7.96 3.06 2.15
CA ALA A 101 -8.64 1.85 1.73
C ALA A 101 -9.59 2.10 0.55
N LYS A 102 -9.74 1.10 -0.31
CA LYS A 102 -10.73 1.14 -1.39
C LYS A 102 -12.05 0.54 -0.91
N LEU A 103 -13.13 1.19 -1.30
CA LEU A 103 -14.48 0.66 -1.06
C LEU A 103 -14.72 -0.55 -1.94
N ARG A 104 -15.14 -1.67 -1.34
CA ARG A 104 -15.60 -2.85 -2.09
C ARG A 104 -17.12 -2.85 -2.24
N SER A 105 -17.84 -2.61 -1.14
CA SER A 105 -19.30 -2.61 -1.14
C SER A 105 -19.86 -1.98 0.13
N LEU A 106 -21.04 -1.38 0.02
CA LEU A 106 -21.85 -0.95 1.16
C LEU A 106 -23.19 -1.70 1.12
N TYR A 107 -23.51 -2.42 2.19
CA TYR A 107 -24.74 -3.21 2.30
C TYR A 107 -25.60 -2.73 3.46
N LEU A 108 -26.91 -2.68 3.22
CA LEU A 108 -27.91 -2.45 4.25
C LEU A 108 -28.54 -3.79 4.64
N TYR A 109 -28.58 -4.04 5.95
CA TYR A 109 -29.24 -5.18 6.56
C TYR A 109 -30.43 -4.69 7.39
N LEU A 110 -31.51 -5.46 7.35
CA LEU A 110 -32.71 -5.33 8.17
C LEU A 110 -32.86 -6.63 8.94
N ASP A 111 -32.88 -6.59 10.27
CA ASP A 111 -33.03 -7.78 11.11
C ASP A 111 -32.08 -8.93 10.74
N ARG A 112 -30.81 -8.57 10.43
CA ARG A 112 -29.73 -9.47 9.99
C ARG A 112 -29.90 -10.09 8.60
N GLN A 113 -30.91 -9.69 7.82
CA GLN A 113 -31.04 -10.05 6.42
C GLN A 113 -30.57 -8.92 5.51
N ARG A 114 -29.84 -9.25 4.45
CA ARG A 114 -29.35 -8.26 3.48
C ARG A 114 -30.51 -7.81 2.61
N VAL A 115 -30.87 -6.52 2.71
CA VAL A 115 -32.01 -5.95 1.97
C VAL A 115 -31.55 -5.23 0.72
N ALA A 116 -30.46 -4.45 0.80
CA ALA A 116 -30.00 -3.65 -0.32
C ALA A 116 -28.48 -3.57 -0.41
N ALA A 117 -27.99 -3.50 -1.64
CA ALA A 117 -26.64 -3.03 -1.95
C ALA A 117 -26.73 -1.59 -2.43
N ILE A 118 -25.94 -0.69 -1.84
CA ILE A 118 -25.92 0.70 -2.28
C ILE A 118 -25.08 0.78 -3.55
N PRO A 119 -25.65 1.21 -4.70
CA PRO A 119 -24.95 1.18 -5.99
C PRO A 119 -23.83 2.23 -6.08
N SER A 120 -24.03 3.42 -5.50
CA SER A 120 -23.07 4.53 -5.55
C SER A 120 -22.82 5.17 -4.17
N PRO A 121 -22.26 4.42 -3.21
CA PRO A 121 -22.13 4.84 -1.80
C PRO A 121 -21.20 6.05 -1.55
N LEU A 122 -20.41 6.47 -2.54
CA LEU A 122 -19.56 7.67 -2.45
C LEU A 122 -20.29 8.96 -2.88
N THR A 123 -21.35 8.84 -3.67
CA THR A 123 -22.14 9.98 -4.15
C THR A 123 -23.54 10.01 -3.54
N ASN A 124 -24.13 8.83 -3.31
CA ASN A 124 -25.41 8.66 -2.66
C ASN A 124 -25.21 8.25 -1.20
N THR A 125 -25.62 9.14 -0.31
CA THR A 125 -25.54 9.03 1.14
C THR A 125 -26.88 8.70 1.79
N SER A 126 -27.90 8.34 1.01
CA SER A 126 -29.22 8.00 1.52
C SER A 126 -29.86 6.82 0.79
N THR A 127 -30.71 6.09 1.51
CA THR A 127 -31.51 5.02 0.92
C THR A 127 -32.88 4.97 1.58
N LYS A 128 -33.91 4.69 0.77
CA LYS A 128 -35.26 4.51 1.24
C LYS A 128 -35.57 3.01 1.28
N VAL A 129 -35.94 2.52 2.44
CA VAL A 129 -36.45 1.16 2.64
C VAL A 129 -37.97 1.25 2.67
N SER A 130 -38.64 0.49 1.80
CA SER A 130 -40.10 0.42 1.73
C SER A 130 -40.58 -0.96 2.18
N ASP A 131 -41.90 -1.18 2.20
CA ASP A 131 -42.55 -2.45 2.59
C ASP A 131 -42.36 -2.84 4.07
N LEU A 132 -42.21 -1.85 4.95
CA LEU A 132 -42.14 -2.05 6.40
C LEU A 132 -43.54 -2.12 7.01
N GLN A 133 -43.81 -3.16 7.80
CA GLN A 133 -45.08 -3.29 8.50
C GLN A 133 -45.26 -2.19 9.56
N LEU A 134 -46.52 -1.74 9.71
CA LEU A 134 -46.90 -0.81 10.77
C LEU A 134 -46.73 -1.46 12.15
N ASP A 135 -46.33 -0.65 13.13
CA ASP A 135 -46.16 -1.05 14.53
C ASP A 135 -45.15 -2.20 14.79
N THR A 136 -44.21 -2.40 13.85
CA THR A 136 -43.14 -3.42 13.99
C THR A 136 -41.79 -2.75 14.25
N LYS A 137 -41.05 -3.27 15.23
CA LYS A 137 -39.67 -2.81 15.50
C LYS A 137 -38.70 -3.48 14.54
N TYR A 138 -37.94 -2.66 13.82
CA TYR A 138 -36.92 -3.09 12.90
C TYR A 138 -35.54 -2.64 13.38
N THR A 139 -34.52 -3.48 13.17
CA THR A 139 -33.12 -3.11 13.40
C THR A 139 -32.41 -2.96 12.07
N PHE A 140 -31.75 -1.82 11.86
CA PHE A 140 -31.00 -1.55 10.64
C PHE A 140 -29.50 -1.65 10.91
N GLN A 141 -28.78 -2.27 9.99
CA GLN A 141 -27.33 -2.37 10.08
C GLN A 141 -26.70 -1.98 8.75
N LEU A 142 -25.72 -1.07 8.82
CA LEU A 142 -24.93 -0.67 7.66
C LEU A 142 -23.57 -1.36 7.73
N VAL A 143 -23.26 -2.15 6.69
CA VAL A 143 -22.04 -2.95 6.59
C VAL A 143 -21.15 -2.39 5.48
N LEU A 144 -20.07 -1.73 5.89
CA LEU A 144 -19.05 -1.16 5.03
C LEU A 144 -17.93 -2.18 4.83
N ARG A 145 -17.73 -2.64 3.59
CA ARG A 145 -16.60 -3.52 3.25
C ARG A 145 -15.56 -2.73 2.47
N THR A 146 -14.35 -2.67 2.99
CA THR A 146 -13.20 -2.03 2.35
C THR A 146 -12.08 -3.05 2.12
N THR A 147 -10.99 -2.63 1.48
CA THR A 147 -9.78 -3.46 1.39
C THR A 147 -9.06 -3.62 2.74
N ALA A 148 -9.31 -2.75 3.71
CA ALA A 148 -8.69 -2.81 5.04
C ALA A 148 -9.51 -3.61 6.06
N GLY A 149 -10.77 -3.95 5.76
CA GLY A 149 -11.61 -4.73 6.66
C GLY A 149 -13.11 -4.56 6.42
N VAL A 150 -13.89 -5.08 7.36
CA VAL A 150 -15.35 -4.95 7.39
C VAL A 150 -15.74 -4.18 8.63
N TYR A 151 -16.45 -3.07 8.44
CA TYR A 151 -16.88 -2.15 9.48
C TYR A 151 -18.41 -2.13 9.52
N THR A 152 -19.01 -2.20 10.71
CA THR A 152 -20.47 -2.31 10.84
C THR A 152 -21.01 -1.40 11.93
N VAL A 153 -22.18 -0.82 11.69
CA VAL A 153 -22.94 -0.06 12.69
C VAL A 153 -24.37 -0.57 12.77
N LEU A 154 -24.87 -0.75 13.99
CA LEU A 154 -26.23 -1.20 14.32
C LEU A 154 -27.05 -0.02 14.86
N ARG A 155 -28.29 0.12 14.40
CA ARG A 155 -29.25 1.09 14.92
C ARG A 155 -30.67 0.55 14.98
#